data_AF-A0A6P1V7G7-F1
#
_entry.id   AF-A0A6P1V7G7-F1
#
_cell.length_a   1.000
_cell.length_b   1.000
_cell.length_c   1.000
_cell.angle_alpha   90.00
_cell.angle_beta   90.00
_cell.angle_gamma   90.00
#
_symmetry.space_group_name_H-M   'P 1'
#
loop_
_entity.id
_entity.type
_entity.pdbx_description
1 polymer ?
#
loop_
_entity_poly.entity_id
_entity_poly.type
_entity_poly.pdbx_seq_one_letter_code
_entity_poly.pdbx_strand_id
1 'polypeptide(L)'
;MNNKDAPFVSFFALDAFTQKAVDRIQRQLDGREGCGTYLKVAPWFKGKARIKVKGFWLSDTKSFLGLSVTGVSLPEGYTVNFDRDNSNLVDEKADDGSKKAWDNVSARKIKTPDEIFSVDNAYNPDSGASGLEVETSAFEILGDSCVVVPLRKEKAKYVTGSKNENETHSSYSVNESSGGNNDIGYMSTVSNHEEKALCMESKGIVRDMWNAMIYLKKNSSQRMKLLEWYTPENLFSNSQEPKLVAIPEFDRNESEMDGDKISRTILNWPYLDVINKKDIRGFLISRMVIDNNTIYFMEIQRRIQNEEDVGSVSEAEKFKGLVFTLNDEADIYKWVSLLAHEVRFVKGIVQKIVGKCPGSAMVYKHSPAQNEPVACYSALLNALSKVGVTF
;
A
#
# COMPACT_ATOMS: atom_id res chain seq x y z
N MET A 1 -17.97 11.61 5.40
CA MET A 1 -17.57 10.59 6.39
C MET A 1 -17.20 9.30 5.68
N ASN A 2 -16.07 8.69 6.03
CA ASN A 2 -15.61 7.41 5.49
C ASN A 2 -16.36 6.26 6.21
N ASN A 3 -16.57 5.11 5.55
CA ASN A 3 -17.14 3.93 6.22
C ASN A 3 -16.32 3.47 7.41
N LYS A 4 -14.99 3.72 7.37
CA LYS A 4 -14.05 3.43 8.45
C LYS A 4 -14.35 4.23 9.73
N ASP A 5 -15.07 5.35 9.65
CA ASP A 5 -15.42 6.19 10.80
C ASP A 5 -16.69 5.73 11.52
N ALA A 6 -17.51 4.89 10.87
CA ALA A 6 -18.82 4.49 11.38
C ALA A 6 -18.75 3.86 12.79
N PRO A 7 -17.81 2.93 13.09
CA PRO A 7 -17.68 2.37 14.44
C PRO A 7 -17.43 3.43 15.51
N PHE A 8 -16.52 4.37 15.25
CA PHE A 8 -16.22 5.43 16.21
C PHE A 8 -17.45 6.30 16.46
N VAL A 9 -18.15 6.73 15.40
CA VAL A 9 -19.34 7.57 15.53
C VAL A 9 -20.47 6.85 16.27
N SER A 10 -20.69 5.56 15.99
CA SER A 10 -21.67 4.76 16.73
C SER A 10 -21.34 4.66 18.22
N PHE A 11 -20.08 4.43 18.57
CA PHE A 11 -19.65 4.39 19.96
C PHE A 11 -19.71 5.76 20.63
N PHE A 12 -19.37 6.83 19.92
CA PHE A 12 -19.50 8.19 20.45
C PHE A 12 -20.96 8.53 20.75
N ALA A 13 -21.90 8.09 19.91
CA ALA A 13 -23.33 8.30 20.14
C ALA A 13 -23.88 7.48 21.33
N LEU A 14 -23.35 6.28 21.57
CA LEU A 14 -23.99 5.29 22.45
C LEU A 14 -23.20 4.94 23.73
N ASP A 15 -21.89 5.17 23.75
CA ASP A 15 -20.99 4.77 24.83
C ASP A 15 -20.41 5.98 25.58
N ALA A 16 -20.74 6.08 26.86
CA ALA A 16 -20.30 7.17 27.73
C ALA A 16 -18.78 7.19 27.95
N PHE A 17 -18.08 6.06 27.79
CA PHE A 17 -16.62 6.04 27.89
C PHE A 17 -15.99 6.74 26.68
N THR A 18 -16.49 6.45 25.48
CA THR A 18 -16.08 7.09 24.23
C THR A 18 -16.30 8.60 24.29
N GLN A 19 -17.47 9.05 24.75
CA GLN A 19 -17.76 10.48 24.94
C GLN A 19 -16.76 11.15 25.88
N LYS A 20 -16.48 10.53 27.04
CA LYS A 20 -15.47 11.04 27.99
C LYS A 20 -14.06 11.07 27.42
N ALA A 21 -13.71 10.14 26.52
CA ALA A 21 -12.40 10.14 25.86
C ALA A 21 -12.26 11.36 24.93
N VAL A 22 -13.32 11.68 24.18
CA VAL A 22 -13.38 12.87 23.30
C VAL A 22 -13.36 14.17 24.13
N ASP A 23 -14.15 14.26 25.20
CA ASP A 23 -14.18 15.43 26.09
C ASP A 23 -12.80 15.77 26.66
N ARG A 24 -11.96 14.75 26.94
CA ARG A 24 -10.59 14.97 27.43
C ARG A 24 -9.68 15.59 26.39
N ILE A 25 -9.92 15.35 25.10
CA ILE A 25 -9.16 15.99 24.03
C ILE A 25 -9.61 17.45 23.92
N GLN A 26 -10.92 17.70 23.90
CA GLN A 26 -11.47 19.05 23.84
C GLN A 26 -10.95 19.94 24.98
N ARG A 27 -10.99 19.44 26.22
CA ARG A 27 -10.46 20.15 27.40
C ARG A 27 -8.97 20.49 27.34
N GLN A 28 -8.18 19.76 26.54
CA GLN A 28 -6.76 20.09 26.33
C GLN A 28 -6.58 21.25 25.34
N LEU A 29 -7.56 21.48 24.47
CA LEU A 29 -7.56 22.52 23.45
C LEU A 29 -8.21 23.82 23.95
N ASP A 30 -9.17 23.73 24.86
CA ASP A 30 -9.87 24.88 25.43
C ASP A 30 -8.87 25.91 26.00
N GLY A 31 -8.91 27.14 25.47
CA GLY A 31 -8.06 28.25 25.92
C GLY A 31 -6.61 28.22 25.44
N ARG A 32 -6.26 27.39 24.44
CA ARG A 32 -4.89 27.28 23.87
C ARG A 32 -4.77 27.75 22.43
N GLU A 33 -5.57 28.72 22.01
CA GLU A 33 -5.50 29.29 20.66
C GLU A 33 -4.10 29.84 20.35
N GLY A 34 -3.56 29.48 19.19
CA GLY A 34 -2.23 29.92 18.73
C GLY A 34 -1.02 29.21 19.36
N CYS A 35 -1.23 28.27 20.29
CA CYS A 35 -0.14 27.55 20.97
C CYS A 35 0.03 26.11 20.46
N GLY A 36 1.25 25.73 20.09
CA GLY A 36 1.59 24.34 19.79
C GLY A 36 1.31 23.42 20.99
N THR A 37 0.34 22.51 20.85
CA THR A 37 -0.11 21.63 21.94
C THR A 37 0.13 20.17 21.59
N TYR A 38 0.82 19.45 22.46
CA TYR A 38 1.00 18.00 22.35
C TYR A 38 -0.16 17.28 23.04
N LEU A 39 -1.12 16.82 22.23
CA LEU A 39 -2.32 16.17 22.73
C LEU A 39 -2.01 14.81 23.35
N LYS A 40 -2.56 14.57 24.54
CA LYS A 40 -2.63 13.24 25.14
C LYS A 40 -3.91 12.57 24.68
N VAL A 41 -3.75 11.54 23.85
CA VAL A 41 -4.87 10.76 23.29
C VAL A 41 -4.95 9.42 24.00
N ALA A 42 -6.13 9.10 24.53
CA ALA A 42 -6.42 7.80 25.15
C ALA A 42 -7.24 6.92 24.18
N PRO A 43 -7.23 5.59 24.34
CA PRO A 43 -8.14 4.71 23.62
C PRO A 43 -9.59 5.14 23.83
N TRP A 44 -10.38 5.08 22.75
CA TRP A 44 -11.77 5.54 22.76
C TRP A 44 -12.76 4.44 23.15
N PHE A 45 -12.35 3.17 23.22
CA PHE A 45 -13.18 2.05 23.70
C PHE A 45 -12.48 1.23 24.79
N LYS A 46 -13.27 0.44 25.54
CA LYS A 46 -12.75 -0.48 26.55
C LYS A 46 -12.58 -1.89 25.97
N GLY A 47 -11.53 -2.58 26.41
CA GLY A 47 -11.27 -3.97 26.05
C GLY A 47 -9.86 -4.15 25.52
N LYS A 48 -9.60 -5.33 24.94
CA LYS A 48 -8.34 -5.59 24.27
C LYS A 48 -8.34 -4.87 22.92
N ALA A 49 -7.24 -4.21 22.61
CA ALA A 49 -7.01 -3.58 21.32
C ALA A 49 -5.63 -3.99 20.81
N ARG A 50 -5.53 -4.15 19.49
CA ARG A 50 -4.26 -4.28 18.78
C ARG A 50 -3.95 -2.94 18.16
N ILE A 51 -2.68 -2.56 18.20
CA ILE A 51 -2.16 -1.38 17.52
C ILE A 51 -0.99 -1.81 16.64
N LYS A 52 -0.94 -1.29 15.41
CA LYS A 52 0.19 -1.42 14.49
C LYS A 52 0.97 -0.11 14.59
N VAL A 53 2.25 -0.21 14.89
CA VAL A 53 3.11 0.94 15.11
C VAL A 53 4.41 0.81 14.33
N LYS A 54 4.91 1.93 13.79
CA LYS A 54 6.28 2.07 13.30
C LYS A 54 7.15 2.64 14.41
N GLY A 55 8.36 2.12 14.54
CA GLY A 55 9.22 2.40 15.68
C GLY A 55 10.47 1.53 15.70
N PHE A 56 11.13 1.43 16.85
CA PHE A 56 12.33 0.61 17.02
C PHE A 56 12.36 -0.10 18.37
N TRP A 57 13.07 -1.22 18.42
CA TRP A 57 13.35 -1.93 19.65
C TRP A 57 14.35 -1.14 20.49
N LEU A 58 14.08 -1.04 21.79
CA LEU A 58 15.06 -0.57 22.75
C LEU A 58 16.09 -1.68 22.99
N SER A 59 17.29 -1.29 23.42
CA SER A 59 18.48 -2.15 23.54
C SER A 59 18.30 -3.40 24.43
N ASP A 60 17.22 -3.49 25.20
CA ASP A 60 16.89 -4.61 26.07
C ASP A 60 15.96 -5.66 25.44
N THR A 61 15.62 -5.53 24.14
CA THR A 61 14.74 -6.41 23.32
C THR A 61 13.36 -6.75 23.88
N LYS A 62 13.02 -6.24 25.07
CA LYS A 62 11.71 -6.43 25.72
C LYS A 62 10.78 -5.24 25.51
N SER A 63 11.33 -4.11 25.08
CA SER A 63 10.60 -2.86 24.94
C SER A 63 10.67 -2.36 23.50
N PHE A 64 9.52 -2.01 22.93
CA PHE A 64 9.41 -1.40 21.60
C PHE A 64 8.90 0.03 21.73
N LEU A 65 9.66 0.99 21.19
CA LEU A 65 9.24 2.39 21.13
C LEU A 65 8.45 2.63 19.84
N GLY A 66 7.13 2.72 19.97
CA GLY A 66 6.25 3.14 18.87
C GLY A 66 6.28 4.64 18.68
N LEU A 67 6.68 5.11 17.49
CA LEU A 67 6.74 6.53 17.13
C LEU A 67 5.53 6.98 16.31
N SER A 68 4.95 6.06 15.54
CA SER A 68 3.80 6.35 14.68
C SER A 68 2.81 5.20 14.72
N VAL A 69 1.54 5.49 14.98
CA VAL A 69 0.45 4.50 14.90
C VAL A 69 -0.02 4.44 13.45
N THR A 70 0.10 3.27 12.83
CA THR A 70 -0.28 3.03 11.43
C THR A 70 -1.49 2.11 11.30
N GLY A 71 -2.05 1.61 12.40
CA GLY A 71 -3.28 0.86 12.38
C GLY A 71 -3.78 0.48 13.77
N VAL A 72 -5.07 0.17 13.86
CA VAL A 72 -5.76 -0.16 15.11
C VAL A 72 -6.82 -1.23 14.88
N SER A 73 -7.07 -2.08 15.87
CA SER A 73 -8.26 -2.94 15.85
C SER A 73 -9.50 -2.18 16.31
N LEU A 74 -10.67 -2.66 15.87
CA LEU A 74 -11.96 -2.16 16.33
C LEU A 74 -12.46 -2.92 17.56
N PRO A 75 -13.46 -2.38 18.30
CA PRO A 75 -14.12 -3.11 19.39
C PRO A 75 -14.69 -4.44 18.90
N GLU A 76 -14.40 -5.54 19.59
CA GLU A 76 -14.86 -6.87 19.18
C GLU A 76 -16.33 -7.10 19.53
N GLY A 77 -17.05 -7.82 18.67
CA GLY A 77 -18.40 -8.34 18.98
C GLY A 77 -19.55 -7.37 18.68
N TYR A 78 -19.28 -6.30 17.93
CA TYR A 78 -20.29 -5.32 17.54
C TYR A 78 -20.54 -5.33 16.03
N THR A 79 -21.83 -5.29 15.65
CA THR A 79 -22.27 -5.03 14.28
C THR A 79 -22.76 -3.59 14.18
N VAL A 80 -22.12 -2.82 13.32
CA VAL A 80 -22.45 -1.41 13.08
C VAL A 80 -23.21 -1.31 11.77
N ASN A 81 -24.51 -1.06 11.87
CA ASN A 81 -25.33 -0.73 10.70
C ASN A 81 -25.17 0.78 10.42
N PHE A 82 -24.77 1.16 9.22
CA PHE A 82 -24.68 2.57 8.84
C PHE A 82 -25.58 2.85 7.65
N ASP A 83 -26.30 3.97 7.73
CA ASP A 83 -27.09 4.51 6.63
C ASP A 83 -26.39 5.76 6.06
N ARG A 84 -26.39 5.90 4.73
CA ARG A 84 -26.01 7.12 4.04
C ARG A 84 -27.26 7.77 3.46
N ASP A 85 -27.44 9.06 3.72
CA ASP A 85 -28.59 9.81 3.19
C ASP A 85 -28.70 9.74 1.65
N ASN A 86 -27.56 9.85 0.97
CA ASN A 86 -27.43 9.71 -0.49
C ASN A 86 -26.80 8.36 -0.88
N SER A 87 -27.41 7.26 -0.44
CA SER A 87 -26.96 5.90 -0.76
C SER A 87 -27.46 5.44 -2.13
N ASN A 88 -26.56 4.87 -2.95
CA ASN A 88 -26.90 4.14 -4.16
C ASN A 88 -27.13 2.63 -3.90
N LEU A 89 -27.03 2.19 -2.64
CA LEU A 89 -27.36 0.82 -2.23
C LEU A 89 -28.86 0.71 -2.04
N VAL A 90 -29.57 0.61 -3.16
CA VAL A 90 -31.03 0.52 -3.22
C VAL A 90 -31.51 -0.65 -4.07
N ASP A 91 -32.73 -1.13 -3.83
CA ASP A 91 -33.38 -2.11 -4.71
C ASP A 91 -34.00 -1.47 -5.94
N GLU A 92 -34.58 -0.28 -5.79
CA GLU A 92 -35.20 0.50 -6.86
C GLU A 92 -34.56 1.88 -7.02
N LYS A 93 -34.47 2.35 -8.26
CA LYS A 93 -34.01 3.70 -8.57
C LYS A 93 -35.08 4.73 -8.19
N ALA A 94 -34.66 5.98 -8.00
CA ALA A 94 -35.58 7.11 -7.80
C ALA A 94 -36.42 7.33 -9.07
N ASP A 95 -37.65 7.83 -8.90
CA ASP A 95 -38.54 8.13 -10.03
C ASP A 95 -37.99 9.31 -10.85
N ASP A 96 -38.27 9.30 -12.16
CA ASP A 96 -37.95 10.43 -13.04
C ASP A 96 -38.63 11.71 -12.52
N GLY A 97 -37.84 12.73 -12.26
CA GLY A 97 -38.30 14.00 -11.65
C GLY A 97 -38.06 14.13 -10.13
N SER A 98 -37.51 13.10 -9.46
CA SER A 98 -37.09 13.22 -8.06
C SER A 98 -35.96 14.25 -7.88
N LYS A 99 -35.84 14.83 -6.67
CA LYS A 99 -34.78 15.81 -6.34
C LYS A 99 -33.40 15.25 -6.69
N LYS A 100 -32.52 16.10 -7.20
CA LYS A 100 -31.13 15.71 -7.52
C LYS A 100 -30.26 15.78 -6.26
N ALA A 101 -29.55 14.70 -5.97
CA ALA A 101 -28.47 14.68 -4.99
C ALA A 101 -27.17 15.14 -5.66
N TRP A 102 -26.37 15.94 -4.96
CA TRP A 102 -25.08 16.46 -5.45
C TRP A 102 -25.18 17.39 -6.68
N ASP A 103 -26.35 17.98 -6.94
CA ASP A 103 -26.50 18.97 -8.02
C ASP A 103 -25.72 20.24 -7.67
N ASN A 104 -24.92 20.74 -8.61
CA ASN A 104 -24.01 21.88 -8.45
C ASN A 104 -22.91 21.67 -7.38
N VAL A 105 -22.66 20.43 -6.95
CA VAL A 105 -21.52 20.17 -6.06
C VAL A 105 -20.25 20.09 -6.90
N SER A 106 -19.27 20.90 -6.54
CA SER A 106 -17.98 20.96 -7.19
C SER A 106 -17.23 19.62 -7.11
N ALA A 107 -16.57 19.24 -8.21
CA ALA A 107 -15.79 18.01 -8.25
C ALA A 107 -14.64 18.03 -7.23
N ARG A 108 -14.18 16.86 -6.79
CA ARG A 108 -13.02 16.74 -5.90
C ARG A 108 -11.75 16.58 -6.72
N LYS A 109 -10.69 17.31 -6.35
CA LYS A 109 -9.35 17.16 -6.92
C LYS A 109 -8.50 16.32 -5.97
N ILE A 110 -7.97 15.21 -6.45
CA ILE A 110 -6.94 14.46 -5.72
C ILE A 110 -5.59 15.12 -6.04
N LYS A 111 -4.84 15.54 -5.02
CA LYS A 111 -3.44 15.95 -5.16
C LYS A 111 -2.53 14.92 -4.50
N THR A 112 -1.38 14.67 -5.14
CA THR A 112 -0.28 13.93 -4.54
C THR A 112 0.39 14.77 -3.45
N PRO A 113 1.11 14.15 -2.49
CA PRO A 113 1.74 14.85 -1.37
C PRO A 113 2.74 15.95 -1.77
N ASP A 114 3.27 15.91 -3.00
CA ASP A 114 4.33 16.81 -3.49
C ASP A 114 3.81 18.13 -4.10
N GLU A 115 2.51 18.25 -4.37
CA GLU A 115 1.95 19.52 -4.85
C GLU A 115 1.77 20.49 -3.67
N ILE A 116 2.44 21.64 -3.70
CA ILE A 116 2.31 22.66 -2.64
C ILE A 116 0.87 23.16 -2.56
N PHE A 117 0.30 23.15 -1.36
CA PHE A 117 -0.98 23.76 -1.01
C PHE A 117 -0.91 24.41 0.37
N SER A 118 -1.75 25.42 0.60
CA SER A 118 -1.86 26.09 1.90
C SER A 118 -3.03 25.50 2.67
N VAL A 119 -2.85 25.33 3.99
CA VAL A 119 -3.91 24.95 4.92
C VAL A 119 -4.13 26.11 5.88
N ASP A 120 -5.35 26.63 5.93
CA ASP A 120 -5.76 27.67 6.86
C ASP A 120 -7.06 27.29 7.55
N ASN A 121 -6.94 26.79 8.78
CA ASN A 121 -8.10 26.41 9.60
C ASN A 121 -8.67 27.58 10.43
N ALA A 122 -8.13 28.80 10.31
CA ALA A 122 -8.70 29.98 10.95
C ALA A 122 -10.05 30.37 10.31
N TYR A 123 -10.29 29.92 9.09
CA TYR A 123 -11.51 30.16 8.35
C TYR A 123 -12.15 28.84 7.89
N ASN A 124 -13.47 28.87 7.73
CA ASN A 124 -14.23 27.73 7.24
C ASN A 124 -14.24 27.72 5.70
N PRO A 125 -14.29 26.52 5.07
CA PRO A 125 -14.47 26.42 3.63
C PRO A 125 -15.73 27.13 3.14
N ASP A 126 -15.64 27.74 1.96
CA ASP A 126 -16.77 28.44 1.36
C ASP A 126 -17.92 27.46 1.02
N SER A 127 -19.15 27.96 1.11
CA SER A 127 -20.33 27.17 0.73
C SER A 127 -20.26 26.81 -0.76
N GLY A 128 -20.27 25.50 -1.08
CA GLY A 128 -20.14 25.00 -2.44
C GLY A 128 -18.70 24.95 -2.99
N ALA A 129 -17.70 25.25 -2.16
CA ALA A 129 -16.29 25.22 -2.56
C ALA A 129 -15.85 23.83 -3.07
N SER A 130 -14.86 23.83 -3.96
CA SER A 130 -14.22 22.62 -4.44
C SER A 130 -13.46 21.89 -3.32
N GLY A 131 -13.50 20.56 -3.39
CA GLY A 131 -12.80 19.70 -2.43
C GLY A 131 -11.40 19.32 -2.89
N LEU A 132 -10.40 19.47 -2.02
CA LEU A 132 -9.08 18.89 -2.16
C LEU A 132 -8.99 17.59 -1.36
N GLU A 133 -8.63 16.51 -2.04
CA GLU A 133 -8.28 15.23 -1.44
C GLU A 133 -6.76 15.10 -1.42
N VAL A 134 -6.17 15.06 -0.22
CA VAL A 134 -4.74 14.87 -0.01
C VAL A 134 -4.49 13.40 0.26
N GLU A 135 -3.56 12.81 -0.47
CA GLU A 135 -3.15 11.42 -0.26
C GLU A 135 -2.37 11.27 1.04
N THR A 136 -2.80 10.34 1.90
CA THR A 136 -2.13 10.05 3.18
C THR A 136 -1.75 8.57 3.26
N SER A 137 -0.72 8.26 4.06
CA SER A 137 -0.30 6.87 4.31
C SER A 137 -1.47 5.98 4.75
N ALA A 138 -1.46 4.71 4.33
CA ALA A 138 -2.48 3.74 4.69
C ALA A 138 -2.59 3.61 6.22
N PHE A 139 -3.78 3.87 6.75
CA PHE A 139 -4.13 3.56 8.13
C PHE A 139 -4.97 2.29 8.14
N GLU A 140 -4.44 1.24 8.76
CA GLU A 140 -4.99 -0.11 8.70
C GLU A 140 -5.99 -0.36 9.84
N ILE A 141 -7.13 -0.97 9.53
CA ILE A 141 -8.02 -1.55 10.52
C ILE A 141 -7.62 -3.02 10.73
N LEU A 142 -7.23 -3.38 11.94
CA LEU A 142 -6.64 -4.68 12.25
C LEU A 142 -7.70 -5.74 12.59
N GLY A 143 -7.91 -6.67 11.65
CA GLY A 143 -8.81 -7.82 11.77
C GLY A 143 -10.29 -7.47 11.62
N ASP A 144 -11.13 -8.51 11.66
CA ASP A 144 -12.54 -8.42 11.28
C ASP A 144 -13.50 -8.32 12.48
N SER A 145 -13.02 -7.81 13.62
CA SER A 145 -13.70 -7.93 14.91
C SER A 145 -15.00 -7.11 15.02
N CYS A 146 -15.19 -6.11 14.15
CA CYS A 146 -16.37 -5.26 14.09
C CYS A 146 -16.93 -5.27 12.66
N VAL A 147 -18.14 -5.78 12.50
CA VAL A 147 -18.78 -5.91 11.18
C VAL A 147 -19.52 -4.62 10.88
N VAL A 148 -19.09 -3.89 9.86
CA VAL A 148 -19.76 -2.67 9.39
C VAL A 148 -20.64 -3.01 8.20
N VAL A 149 -21.96 -2.96 8.39
CA VAL A 149 -22.95 -3.34 7.38
C VAL A 149 -23.62 -2.08 6.83
N PRO A 150 -23.51 -1.79 5.52
CA PRO A 150 -24.30 -0.73 4.92
C PRO A 150 -25.77 -1.12 4.88
N LEU A 151 -26.65 -0.23 5.33
CA LEU A 151 -28.08 -0.43 5.17
C LEU A 151 -28.48 -0.24 3.70
N ARG A 152 -29.19 -1.24 3.18
CA ARG A 152 -29.79 -1.22 1.85
C ARG A 152 -31.19 -0.64 1.96
N LYS A 153 -31.51 0.34 1.12
CA LYS A 153 -32.82 1.00 1.07
C LYS A 153 -33.68 0.36 -0.01
N GLU A 154 -35.00 0.31 0.17
CA GLU A 154 -35.89 -0.22 -0.88
C GLU A 154 -35.85 0.65 -2.14
N LYS A 155 -35.85 1.99 -1.99
CA LYS A 155 -35.85 2.92 -3.12
C LYS A 155 -34.94 4.12 -2.88
N ALA A 156 -34.22 4.56 -3.92
CA ALA A 156 -33.45 5.80 -3.87
C ALA A 156 -34.38 7.01 -3.75
N LYS A 157 -34.03 7.94 -2.85
CA LYS A 157 -34.76 9.20 -2.66
C LYS A 157 -34.39 10.29 -3.68
N TYR A 158 -33.24 10.16 -4.34
CA TYR A 158 -32.65 11.22 -5.17
C TYR A 158 -32.10 10.67 -6.48
N VAL A 159 -32.16 11.47 -7.54
CA VAL A 159 -31.45 11.23 -8.82
C VAL A 159 -30.04 11.81 -8.73
N THR A 160 -29.07 11.27 -9.48
CA THR A 160 -27.72 11.83 -9.52
C THR A 160 -27.74 13.22 -10.19
N GLY A 161 -27.24 14.23 -9.48
CA GLY A 161 -27.07 15.60 -9.98
C GLY A 161 -25.78 15.79 -10.78
N SER A 162 -25.72 16.94 -11.42
CA SER A 162 -24.58 17.36 -12.26
C SER A 162 -23.50 17.96 -11.35
N LYS A 163 -22.25 17.54 -11.51
CA LYS A 163 -21.12 18.14 -10.80
C LYS A 163 -20.64 19.39 -11.53
N ASN A 164 -20.30 20.44 -10.78
CA ASN A 164 -19.64 21.61 -11.34
C ASN A 164 -18.16 21.34 -11.63
N GLU A 165 -17.59 22.15 -12.51
CA GLU A 165 -16.14 22.16 -12.75
C GLU A 165 -15.38 22.45 -11.46
N ASN A 166 -14.14 21.98 -11.43
CA ASN A 166 -13.33 21.97 -10.23
C ASN A 166 -12.53 23.28 -10.16
N GLU A 167 -12.83 24.12 -9.17
CA GLU A 167 -12.10 25.38 -8.94
C GLU A 167 -10.90 25.16 -8.00
N THR A 168 -9.80 25.84 -8.29
CA THR A 168 -8.63 25.89 -7.41
C THR A 168 -8.76 27.05 -6.43
N HIS A 169 -8.52 26.78 -5.15
CA HIS A 169 -8.58 27.75 -4.08
C HIS A 169 -7.17 28.12 -3.60
N SER A 170 -7.00 29.34 -3.10
CA SER A 170 -5.72 29.83 -2.53
C SER A 170 -5.33 29.12 -1.23
N SER A 171 -6.31 28.68 -0.43
CA SER A 171 -6.09 27.90 0.79
C SER A 171 -7.20 26.86 1.00
N TYR A 172 -6.96 25.91 1.89
CA TYR A 172 -7.89 24.83 2.21
C TYR A 172 -8.07 24.64 3.73
N SER A 173 -9.23 24.15 4.15
CA SER A 173 -9.55 23.93 5.57
C SER A 173 -10.26 22.59 5.78
N VAL A 174 -10.06 21.97 6.94
CA VAL A 174 -10.74 20.70 7.33
C VAL A 174 -12.08 20.93 8.07
N ASN A 175 -12.46 22.20 8.27
CA ASN A 175 -13.67 22.57 8.99
C ASN A 175 -14.93 22.31 8.15
N GLU A 176 -16.11 22.39 8.79
CA GLU A 176 -17.39 22.31 8.09
C GLU A 176 -17.60 23.51 7.13
N SER A 177 -18.10 23.22 5.93
CA SER A 177 -18.39 24.23 4.91
C SER A 177 -19.48 25.20 5.40
N SER A 178 -19.05 26.39 5.79
CA SER A 178 -19.91 27.47 6.29
C SER A 178 -19.33 28.87 6.04
N GLY A 179 -18.19 28.94 5.35
CA GLY A 179 -17.52 30.18 4.96
C GLY A 179 -18.26 30.93 3.86
N GLY A 180 -17.94 32.21 3.72
CA GLY A 180 -18.45 33.07 2.66
C GLY A 180 -17.32 33.74 1.89
N ASN A 181 -17.20 33.39 0.60
CA ASN A 181 -16.34 34.02 -0.42
C ASN A 181 -14.91 34.40 0.04
N ASN A 182 -14.28 33.57 0.86
CA ASN A 182 -12.90 33.75 1.31
C ASN A 182 -11.88 33.02 0.42
N ASP A 183 -12.34 32.39 -0.65
CA ASP A 183 -11.54 31.54 -1.54
C ASP A 183 -10.88 30.37 -0.78
N ILE A 184 -11.67 29.69 0.05
CA ILE A 184 -11.20 28.58 0.90
C ILE A 184 -11.90 27.29 0.50
N GLY A 185 -11.11 26.34 0.01
CA GLY A 185 -11.58 25.01 -0.37
C GLY A 185 -11.72 24.05 0.82
N TYR A 186 -12.53 23.01 0.65
CA TYR A 186 -12.64 21.94 1.65
C TYR A 186 -11.50 20.94 1.49
N MET A 187 -10.78 20.62 2.56
CA MET A 187 -9.74 19.59 2.54
C MET A 187 -10.24 18.30 3.18
N SER A 188 -9.92 17.18 2.56
CA SER A 188 -10.03 15.85 3.17
C SER A 188 -8.83 14.99 2.85
N THR A 189 -8.57 14.00 3.68
CA THR A 189 -7.53 13.01 3.45
C THR A 189 -8.14 11.77 2.81
N VAL A 190 -7.49 11.24 1.79
CA VAL A 190 -7.84 9.96 1.20
C VAL A 190 -6.68 9.00 1.41
N SER A 191 -6.97 7.86 2.04
CA SER A 191 -6.10 6.69 1.99
C SER A 191 -6.52 5.87 0.77
N ASN A 192 -6.01 6.24 -0.41
CA ASN A 192 -6.22 5.44 -1.63
C ASN A 192 -5.45 4.11 -1.58
N HIS A 193 -4.61 3.95 -0.58
CA HIS A 193 -4.12 2.65 -0.18
C HIS A 193 -5.13 2.02 0.80
N GLU A 194 -6.11 1.27 0.28
CA GLU A 194 -6.11 -0.13 0.74
C GLU A 194 -4.66 -0.57 0.59
N GLU A 195 -4.01 -1.14 1.61
CA GLU A 195 -2.75 -1.84 1.35
C GLU A 195 -3.10 -2.83 0.23
N LYS A 196 -2.89 -2.46 -1.05
CA LYS A 196 -2.64 -3.40 -2.13
C LYS A 196 -1.29 -3.96 -1.76
N ALA A 197 -1.27 -4.73 -0.66
CA ALA A 197 -0.20 -5.64 -0.34
C ALA A 197 -0.04 -6.40 -1.65
N LEU A 198 1.09 -6.18 -2.31
CA LEU A 198 1.40 -6.89 -3.54
C LEU A 198 1.46 -8.36 -3.14
N CYS A 199 0.35 -9.05 -3.38
CA CYS A 199 0.21 -10.45 -3.08
C CYS A 199 0.94 -11.20 -4.17
N MET A 200 1.83 -12.10 -3.76
CA MET A 200 2.47 -13.01 -4.69
C MET A 200 1.41 -13.91 -5.34
N GLU A 201 1.46 -14.03 -6.66
CA GLU A 201 0.51 -14.83 -7.43
C GLU A 201 0.48 -16.28 -6.93
N SER A 202 -0.66 -16.96 -7.09
CA SER A 202 -0.82 -18.35 -6.67
C SER A 202 -0.06 -19.35 -7.55
N LYS A 203 0.43 -18.92 -8.72
CA LYS A 203 1.15 -19.73 -9.71
C LYS A 203 2.18 -18.87 -10.46
N GLY A 204 3.12 -19.53 -11.12
CA GLY A 204 4.15 -18.89 -11.96
C GLY A 204 5.50 -18.79 -11.28
N ILE A 205 6.49 -18.26 -12.01
CA ILE A 205 7.91 -18.37 -11.65
C ILE A 205 8.25 -17.87 -10.25
N VAL A 206 7.67 -16.74 -9.81
CA VAL A 206 7.95 -16.20 -8.47
C VAL A 206 7.48 -17.18 -7.38
N ARG A 207 6.27 -17.72 -7.52
CA ARG A 207 5.70 -18.73 -6.62
C ARG A 207 6.45 -20.05 -6.69
N ASP A 208 6.84 -20.49 -7.89
CA ASP A 208 7.60 -21.74 -8.11
C ASP A 208 8.97 -21.68 -7.44
N MET A 209 9.69 -20.57 -7.58
CA MET A 209 10.97 -20.33 -6.90
C MET A 209 10.83 -20.33 -5.38
N TRP A 210 9.80 -19.66 -4.83
CA TRP A 210 9.53 -19.68 -3.38
C TRP A 210 9.24 -21.11 -2.88
N ASN A 211 8.41 -21.86 -3.59
CA ASN A 211 8.09 -23.25 -3.28
C ASN A 211 9.34 -24.15 -3.36
N ALA A 212 10.23 -23.92 -4.33
CA ALA A 212 11.52 -24.60 -4.42
C ALA A 212 12.41 -24.33 -3.19
N MET A 213 12.46 -23.08 -2.70
CA MET A 213 13.21 -22.74 -1.47
C MET A 213 12.61 -23.40 -0.23
N ILE A 214 11.27 -23.44 -0.13
CA ILE A 214 10.58 -24.17 0.96
C ILE A 214 10.91 -25.67 0.90
N TYR A 215 10.87 -26.26 -0.29
CA TYR A 215 11.21 -27.67 -0.50
C TYR A 215 12.66 -27.95 -0.07
N LEU A 216 13.61 -27.11 -0.49
CA LEU A 216 15.02 -27.24 -0.09
C LEU A 216 15.19 -27.13 1.44
N LYS A 217 14.53 -26.17 2.10
CA LYS A 217 14.56 -26.04 3.56
C LYS A 217 14.08 -27.30 4.27
N LYS A 218 12.99 -27.91 3.77
CA LYS A 218 12.43 -29.14 4.35
C LYS A 218 13.36 -30.34 4.18
N ASN A 219 14.02 -30.46 3.02
CA ASN A 219 14.86 -31.61 2.67
C ASN A 219 16.34 -31.44 3.03
N SER A 220 16.77 -30.25 3.45
CA SER A 220 18.16 -29.97 3.83
C SER A 220 18.25 -29.13 5.11
N SER A 221 17.36 -29.40 6.06
CA SER A 221 17.23 -28.68 7.34
C SER A 221 18.50 -28.68 8.20
N GLN A 222 19.41 -29.64 7.99
CA GLN A 222 20.71 -29.68 8.66
C GLN A 222 21.67 -28.56 8.19
N ARG A 223 21.56 -28.14 6.92
CA ARG A 223 22.42 -27.12 6.30
C ARG A 223 21.75 -25.76 6.24
N MET A 224 20.46 -25.75 5.92
CA MET A 224 19.67 -24.54 5.74
C MET A 224 18.92 -24.17 7.03
N LYS A 225 19.40 -23.12 7.70
CA LYS A 225 18.89 -22.67 9.01
C LYS A 225 17.69 -21.74 8.89
N LEU A 226 17.64 -20.91 7.85
CA LEU A 226 16.67 -19.82 7.73
C LEU A 226 16.16 -19.67 6.29
N LEU A 227 14.87 -19.34 6.18
CA LEU A 227 14.22 -18.87 4.96
C LEU A 227 13.25 -17.77 5.36
N GLU A 228 13.42 -16.59 4.79
CA GLU A 228 12.59 -15.41 5.03
C GLU A 228 12.39 -14.65 3.73
N TRP A 229 11.41 -13.76 3.71
CA TRP A 229 11.21 -12.77 2.68
C TRP A 229 11.38 -11.36 3.25
N TYR A 230 11.71 -10.39 2.41
CA TYR A 230 12.01 -9.00 2.81
C TYR A 230 11.11 -8.01 2.10
N THR A 231 10.63 -7.02 2.86
CA THR A 231 10.09 -5.76 2.32
C THR A 231 10.62 -4.58 3.12
N PRO A 232 10.79 -3.38 2.53
CA PRO A 232 11.15 -2.19 3.29
C PRO A 232 10.20 -1.89 4.47
N GLU A 233 8.92 -2.24 4.34
CA GLU A 233 7.89 -1.95 5.34
C GLU A 233 7.88 -2.94 6.50
N ASN A 234 8.10 -4.24 6.23
CA ASN A 234 8.00 -5.30 7.23
C ASN A 234 9.37 -5.89 7.64
N LEU A 235 10.47 -5.41 7.04
CA LEU A 235 11.79 -6.00 7.13
C LEU A 235 11.75 -7.50 6.75
N PHE A 236 12.57 -8.33 7.39
CA PHE A 236 12.55 -9.78 7.20
C PHE A 236 11.40 -10.43 7.96
N SER A 237 10.69 -11.33 7.29
CA SER A 237 9.61 -12.12 7.87
C SER A 237 9.65 -13.56 7.39
N ASN A 238 9.19 -14.46 8.24
CA ASN A 238 9.09 -15.90 7.99
C ASN A 238 7.63 -16.36 7.85
N SER A 239 6.67 -15.44 7.66
CA SER A 239 5.28 -15.81 7.43
C SER A 239 5.14 -16.69 6.19
N GLN A 240 4.11 -17.53 6.18
CA GLN A 240 3.87 -18.51 5.12
C GLN A 240 3.70 -17.87 3.74
N GLU A 241 2.90 -16.81 3.68
CA GLU A 241 2.71 -16.03 2.45
C GLU A 241 3.70 -14.87 2.41
N PRO A 242 4.59 -14.81 1.39
CA PRO A 242 5.51 -13.70 1.23
C PRO A 242 4.85 -12.49 0.59
N LYS A 243 5.29 -11.31 1.01
CA LYS A 243 4.94 -10.04 0.36
C LYS A 243 6.04 -9.62 -0.61
N LEU A 244 5.65 -8.82 -1.59
CA LEU A 244 6.56 -8.32 -2.62
C LEU A 244 6.95 -6.87 -2.36
N VAL A 245 8.13 -6.50 -2.86
CA VAL A 245 8.59 -5.12 -2.93
C VAL A 245 7.97 -4.48 -4.17
N ALA A 246 7.29 -3.34 -3.99
CA ALA A 246 6.71 -2.60 -5.11
C ALA A 246 7.80 -1.95 -5.98
N ILE A 247 7.60 -1.98 -7.30
CA ILE A 247 8.41 -1.19 -8.23
C ILE A 247 7.71 0.17 -8.37
N PRO A 248 8.35 1.28 -7.98
CA PRO A 248 7.70 2.59 -7.97
C PRO A 248 7.36 3.05 -9.39
N GLU A 249 6.24 3.77 -9.48
CA GLU A 249 5.85 4.49 -10.69
C GLU A 249 6.84 5.61 -11.01
N PHE A 250 6.88 6.05 -12.27
CA PHE A 250 7.70 7.20 -12.63
C PHE A 250 6.97 8.49 -12.24
N ASP A 251 7.66 9.35 -11.51
CA ASP A 251 7.14 10.68 -11.19
C ASP A 251 7.16 11.57 -12.45
N ARG A 252 6.32 12.61 -12.47
CA ARG A 252 6.25 13.54 -13.61
C ARG A 252 7.63 14.13 -13.95
N ASN A 253 8.41 14.49 -12.93
CA ASN A 253 9.75 15.05 -13.07
C ASN A 253 10.77 14.04 -13.62
N GLU A 254 10.64 12.76 -13.27
CA GLU A 254 11.50 11.71 -13.81
C GLU A 254 11.18 11.40 -15.27
N SER A 255 9.90 11.54 -15.67
CA SER A 255 9.47 11.27 -17.04
C SER A 255 10.06 12.25 -18.09
N GLU A 256 10.66 13.34 -17.62
CA GLU A 256 11.27 14.42 -18.42
C GLU A 256 12.81 14.56 -18.25
N MET A 257 13.50 13.59 -17.64
CA MET A 257 14.96 13.69 -17.39
C MET A 257 15.79 14.03 -18.65
N ASP A 258 16.63 15.07 -18.53
CA ASP A 258 17.75 15.42 -19.43
C ASP A 258 17.41 15.54 -20.93
N GLY A 259 16.26 16.13 -21.27
CA GLY A 259 15.90 16.48 -22.64
C GLY A 259 15.52 15.30 -23.55
N ASP A 260 15.77 14.07 -23.11
CA ASP A 260 15.37 12.83 -23.76
C ASP A 260 14.17 12.21 -23.03
N LYS A 261 12.98 12.33 -23.64
CA LYS A 261 11.75 11.74 -23.07
C LYS A 261 11.91 10.24 -22.84
N ILE A 262 11.66 9.78 -21.61
CA ILE A 262 11.59 8.35 -21.30
C ILE A 262 10.53 7.70 -22.19
N SER A 263 10.91 6.62 -22.88
CA SER A 263 9.98 5.93 -23.81
C SER A 263 8.73 5.43 -23.08
N ARG A 264 7.56 5.48 -23.75
CA ARG A 264 6.30 4.93 -23.22
C ARG A 264 6.42 3.49 -22.74
N THR A 265 7.25 2.68 -23.39
CA THR A 265 7.49 1.28 -23.00
C THR A 265 8.16 1.18 -21.63
N ILE A 266 9.08 2.09 -21.31
CA ILE A 266 9.71 2.16 -19.97
C ILE A 266 8.70 2.67 -18.95
N LEU A 267 7.98 3.77 -19.25
CA LEU A 267 6.96 4.33 -18.36
C LEU A 267 5.84 3.33 -18.00
N ASN A 268 5.47 2.46 -18.94
CA ASN A 268 4.42 1.46 -18.72
C ASN A 268 4.94 0.13 -18.15
N TRP A 269 6.27 -0.06 -18.05
CA TRP A 269 6.85 -1.33 -17.61
C TRP A 269 6.53 -1.69 -16.13
N PRO A 270 6.47 -0.72 -15.19
CA PRO A 270 6.09 -0.98 -13.81
C PRO A 270 4.68 -1.54 -13.63
N TYR A 271 3.80 -1.49 -14.62
CA TYR A 271 2.42 -2.00 -14.48
C TYR A 271 2.27 -3.41 -15.06
N LEU A 272 1.63 -4.30 -14.31
CA LEU A 272 1.15 -5.59 -14.80
C LEU A 272 -0.03 -5.39 -15.76
N ASP A 273 -0.98 -4.54 -15.38
CA ASP A 273 -2.05 -4.05 -16.25
C ASP A 273 -1.68 -2.69 -16.85
N VAL A 274 -1.22 -2.70 -18.10
CA VAL A 274 -0.79 -1.50 -18.82
C VAL A 274 -1.96 -0.58 -19.20
N ILE A 275 -3.16 -1.13 -19.36
CA ILE A 275 -4.33 -0.42 -19.86
C ILE A 275 -4.94 0.42 -18.74
N ASN A 276 -5.27 -0.23 -17.62
CA ASN A 276 -5.93 0.47 -16.51
C ASN A 276 -4.91 1.07 -15.53
N LYS A 277 -3.63 0.69 -15.61
CA LYS A 277 -2.57 1.12 -14.69
C LYS A 277 -2.92 0.93 -13.21
N LYS A 278 -3.70 -0.11 -12.91
CA LYS A 278 -4.18 -0.39 -11.55
C LYS A 278 -3.25 -1.30 -10.77
N ASP A 279 -2.54 -2.18 -11.47
CA ASP A 279 -1.75 -3.23 -10.83
C ASP A 279 -0.27 -3.00 -11.08
N ILE A 280 0.42 -2.58 -10.01
CA ILE A 280 1.85 -2.34 -9.99
C ILE A 280 2.57 -3.69 -9.91
N ARG A 281 3.67 -3.81 -10.64
CA ARG A 281 4.59 -4.94 -10.63
C ARG A 281 5.45 -4.88 -9.37
N GLY A 282 5.61 -6.02 -8.71
CA GLY A 282 6.56 -6.19 -7.63
C GLY A 282 7.66 -7.20 -7.95
N PHE A 283 8.56 -7.35 -6.99
CA PHE A 283 9.51 -8.45 -6.94
C PHE A 283 9.63 -9.03 -5.54
N LEU A 284 9.85 -10.34 -5.45
CA LEU A 284 10.16 -11.02 -4.20
C LEU A 284 11.63 -10.80 -3.87
N ILE A 285 11.93 -10.47 -2.62
CA ILE A 285 13.26 -10.64 -2.04
C ILE A 285 13.17 -11.75 -1.01
N SER A 286 13.96 -12.82 -1.18
CA SER A 286 14.10 -13.87 -0.17
C SER A 286 15.52 -13.95 0.38
N ARG A 287 15.64 -14.37 1.64
CA ARG A 287 16.90 -14.60 2.35
C ARG A 287 16.98 -16.06 2.78
N MET A 288 18.09 -16.69 2.47
CA MET A 288 18.46 -18.04 2.91
C MET A 288 19.74 -17.97 3.73
N VAL A 289 19.79 -18.70 4.84
CA VAL A 289 21.04 -18.90 5.60
C VAL A 289 21.43 -20.37 5.49
N ILE A 290 22.53 -20.65 4.80
CA ILE A 290 23.02 -22.01 4.49
C ILE A 290 24.47 -22.11 4.91
N ASP A 291 24.80 -23.05 5.82
CA ASP A 291 26.17 -23.25 6.33
C ASP A 291 26.83 -21.94 6.81
N ASN A 292 26.05 -21.06 7.47
CA ASN A 292 26.40 -19.71 7.93
C ASN A 292 26.63 -18.65 6.84
N ASN A 293 26.30 -18.94 5.57
CA ASN A 293 26.30 -17.96 4.50
C ASN A 293 24.90 -17.39 4.29
N THR A 294 24.78 -16.06 4.33
CA THR A 294 23.55 -15.34 3.99
C THR A 294 23.48 -15.10 2.49
N ILE A 295 22.43 -15.62 1.84
CA ILE A 295 22.21 -15.55 0.40
C ILE A 295 20.83 -14.97 0.14
N TYR A 296 20.75 -14.06 -0.82
CA TYR A 296 19.52 -13.41 -1.20
C TYR A 296 19.13 -13.76 -2.63
N PHE A 297 17.83 -13.78 -2.90
CA PHE A 297 17.28 -13.95 -4.23
C PHE A 297 16.28 -12.85 -4.53
N MET A 298 16.21 -12.47 -5.79
CA MET A 298 15.22 -11.56 -6.34
C MET A 298 14.50 -12.21 -7.53
N GLU A 299 13.17 -12.20 -7.49
CA GLU A 299 12.30 -12.68 -8.57
C GLU A 299 11.23 -11.64 -8.92
N ILE A 300 11.17 -11.24 -10.18
CA ILE A 300 10.25 -10.19 -10.66
C ILE A 300 8.95 -10.84 -11.14
N GLN A 301 7.80 -10.27 -10.74
CA GLN A 301 6.50 -10.64 -11.27
C GLN A 301 6.45 -10.46 -12.79
N ARG A 302 5.64 -11.29 -13.45
CA ARG A 302 5.47 -11.31 -14.90
C ARG A 302 4.01 -11.10 -15.24
N ARG A 303 3.74 -10.44 -16.35
CA ARG A 303 2.38 -10.38 -16.90
C ARG A 303 1.94 -11.79 -17.28
N ILE A 304 0.77 -12.21 -16.80
CA ILE A 304 0.15 -13.47 -17.20
C ILE A 304 -0.46 -13.24 -18.59
N GLN A 305 -0.06 -14.05 -19.56
CA GLN A 305 -0.73 -14.08 -20.86
C GLN A 305 -1.90 -15.06 -20.77
N ASN A 306 -3.12 -14.58 -21.01
CA ASN A 306 -4.26 -15.46 -21.20
C ASN A 306 -4.17 -16.07 -22.60
N GLU A 307 -4.41 -17.38 -22.71
CA GLU A 307 -4.35 -18.12 -23.99
C GLU A 307 -5.35 -17.61 -25.04
N GLU A 308 -6.34 -16.81 -24.65
CA GLU A 308 -7.38 -16.26 -25.53
C GLU A 308 -6.95 -15.00 -26.32
N ASP A 309 -5.85 -14.34 -25.94
CA ASP A 309 -5.35 -13.10 -26.59
C ASP A 309 -4.34 -13.37 -27.72
N VAL A 310 -4.68 -14.27 -28.65
CA VAL A 310 -3.85 -14.64 -29.84
C VAL A 310 -3.74 -13.49 -30.87
N GLY A 311 -4.24 -12.29 -30.56
CA GLY A 311 -4.31 -11.16 -31.49
C GLY A 311 -3.30 -10.03 -31.26
N SER A 312 -2.67 -9.91 -30.09
CA SER A 312 -1.70 -8.83 -29.82
C SER A 312 -0.41 -9.38 -29.21
N VAL A 313 0.64 -9.34 -30.03
CA VAL A 313 1.98 -9.83 -29.71
C VAL A 313 2.57 -9.01 -28.56
N SER A 314 2.51 -9.53 -27.33
CA SER A 314 3.59 -9.31 -26.37
C SER A 314 4.38 -10.61 -26.27
N GLU A 315 5.68 -10.56 -26.44
CA GLU A 315 6.52 -11.73 -26.14
C GLU A 315 6.36 -12.05 -24.65
N ALA A 316 6.20 -13.34 -24.32
CA ALA A 316 6.17 -13.78 -22.93
C ALA A 316 7.40 -13.22 -22.18
N GLU A 317 7.16 -12.56 -21.04
CA GLU A 317 8.23 -11.92 -20.29
C GLU A 317 9.21 -12.97 -19.75
N LYS A 318 10.47 -12.92 -20.21
CA LYS A 318 11.55 -13.85 -19.84
C LYS A 318 12.60 -13.14 -19.01
N PHE A 319 12.25 -12.76 -17.78
CA PHE A 319 13.22 -12.21 -16.84
C PHE A 319 14.16 -13.30 -16.29
N LYS A 320 15.38 -12.89 -15.99
CA LYS A 320 16.32 -13.70 -15.21
C LYS A 320 16.10 -13.40 -13.73
N GLY A 321 16.24 -14.42 -12.89
CA GLY A 321 16.35 -14.21 -11.45
C GLY A 321 17.73 -13.65 -11.10
N LEU A 322 17.83 -13.05 -9.93
CA LEU A 322 19.07 -12.51 -9.39
C LEU A 322 19.36 -13.17 -8.05
N VAL A 323 20.57 -13.69 -7.88
CA VAL A 323 21.08 -14.23 -6.61
C VAL A 323 22.25 -13.34 -6.18
N PHE A 324 22.31 -12.99 -4.90
CA PHE A 324 23.34 -12.10 -4.40
C PHE A 324 23.69 -12.34 -2.94
N THR A 325 24.87 -11.87 -2.55
CA THR A 325 25.34 -11.73 -1.17
C THR A 325 25.66 -10.26 -0.93
N LEU A 326 25.66 -9.84 0.34
CA LEU A 326 26.04 -8.49 0.75
C LEU A 326 27.30 -8.57 1.61
N ASN A 327 28.16 -7.55 1.51
CA ASN A 327 29.31 -7.43 2.41
C ASN A 327 28.87 -7.09 3.84
N ASP A 328 27.81 -6.30 3.97
CA ASP A 328 27.13 -5.97 5.23
C ASP A 328 25.61 -6.16 5.06
N GLU A 329 24.96 -6.90 5.97
CA GLU A 329 23.52 -7.10 5.93
C GLU A 329 22.74 -5.77 6.10
N ALA A 330 23.33 -4.75 6.73
CA ALA A 330 22.74 -3.43 6.87
C ALA A 330 22.49 -2.73 5.52
N ASP A 331 23.18 -3.13 4.45
CA ASP A 331 23.01 -2.57 3.12
C ASP A 331 21.77 -3.09 2.38
N ILE A 332 21.04 -4.08 2.93
CA ILE A 332 19.87 -4.66 2.25
C ILE A 332 18.84 -3.61 1.87
N TYR A 333 18.57 -2.65 2.77
CA TYR A 333 17.58 -1.60 2.50
C TYR A 333 18.00 -0.74 1.30
N LYS A 334 19.24 -0.22 1.32
CA LYS A 334 19.78 0.62 0.24
C LYS A 334 19.82 -0.15 -1.09
N TRP A 335 20.25 -1.40 -1.04
CA TRP A 335 20.35 -2.24 -2.23
C TRP A 335 18.97 -2.55 -2.84
N VAL A 336 17.99 -2.91 -2.01
CA VAL A 336 16.61 -3.18 -2.47
C VAL A 336 15.95 -1.91 -3.00
N SER A 337 16.15 -0.76 -2.36
CA SER A 337 15.68 0.53 -2.88
C SER A 337 16.30 0.86 -4.24
N LEU A 338 17.60 0.63 -4.42
CA LEU A 338 18.27 0.80 -5.71
C LEU A 338 17.72 -0.17 -6.76
N LEU A 339 17.51 -1.44 -6.41
CA LEU A 339 16.90 -2.43 -7.31
C LEU A 339 15.51 -1.97 -7.76
N ALA A 340 14.64 -1.57 -6.83
CA ALA A 340 13.30 -1.06 -7.15
C ALA A 340 13.35 0.16 -8.08
N HIS A 341 14.27 1.07 -7.82
CA HIS A 341 14.47 2.27 -8.63
C HIS A 341 15.01 1.97 -10.04
N GLU A 342 16.03 1.12 -10.17
CA GLU A 342 16.78 0.91 -11.41
C GLU A 342 16.10 -0.10 -12.34
N VAL A 343 15.43 -1.11 -11.78
CA VAL A 343 14.83 -2.21 -12.54
C VAL A 343 13.79 -1.71 -13.55
N ARG A 344 13.07 -0.63 -13.21
CA ARG A 344 12.10 0.02 -14.11
C ARG A 344 12.76 0.66 -15.33
N PHE A 345 13.92 1.30 -15.19
CA PHE A 345 14.64 1.90 -16.33
C PHE A 345 15.21 0.84 -17.28
N VAL A 346 15.62 -0.31 -16.75
CA VAL A 346 16.18 -1.41 -17.56
C VAL A 346 15.15 -2.47 -17.94
N LYS A 347 13.86 -2.23 -17.68
CA LYS A 347 12.74 -3.13 -18.01
C LYS A 347 12.95 -4.56 -17.50
N GLY A 348 13.41 -4.72 -16.26
CA GLY A 348 13.61 -6.04 -15.65
C GLY A 348 14.89 -6.77 -16.05
N ILE A 349 15.77 -6.14 -16.85
CA ILE A 349 17.06 -6.73 -17.23
C ILE A 349 18.06 -6.53 -16.08
N VAL A 350 17.89 -7.30 -15.00
CA VAL A 350 18.70 -7.25 -13.78
C VAL A 350 20.20 -7.45 -14.03
N GLN A 351 20.57 -8.08 -15.15
CA GLN A 351 21.97 -8.21 -15.57
C GLN A 351 22.67 -6.85 -15.78
N LYS A 352 21.93 -5.77 -16.06
CA LYS A 352 22.48 -4.42 -16.16
C LYS A 352 22.75 -3.77 -14.79
N ILE A 353 22.20 -4.33 -13.72
CA ILE A 353 22.26 -3.77 -12.36
C ILE A 353 23.26 -4.51 -11.47
N VAL A 354 23.61 -5.77 -11.78
CA VAL A 354 24.47 -6.61 -10.92
C VAL A 354 25.78 -5.96 -10.47
N GLY A 355 26.40 -5.15 -11.33
CA GLY A 355 27.66 -4.46 -11.01
C GLY A 355 27.53 -3.37 -9.94
N LYS A 356 26.31 -2.97 -9.57
CA LYS A 356 26.03 -2.01 -8.50
C LYS A 356 25.84 -2.68 -7.13
N CYS A 357 25.86 -4.02 -7.05
CA CYS A 357 25.68 -4.73 -5.79
C CYS A 357 26.83 -4.42 -4.82
N PRO A 358 26.56 -4.07 -3.55
CA PRO A 358 27.61 -3.83 -2.56
C PRO A 358 28.34 -5.12 -2.14
N GLY A 359 27.84 -6.31 -2.52
CA GLY A 359 28.54 -7.59 -2.40
C GLY A 359 28.70 -8.28 -3.75
N SER A 360 28.38 -9.57 -3.83
CA SER A 360 28.43 -10.33 -5.09
C SER A 360 27.02 -10.56 -5.64
N ALA A 361 26.81 -10.42 -6.94
CA ALA A 361 25.51 -10.62 -7.56
C ALA A 361 25.62 -11.31 -8.92
N MET A 362 24.77 -12.30 -9.17
CA MET A 362 24.75 -13.10 -10.38
C MET A 362 23.33 -13.32 -10.86
N VAL A 363 23.13 -13.35 -12.18
CA VAL A 363 21.84 -13.70 -12.78
C VAL A 363 21.74 -15.20 -13.07
N TYR A 364 20.53 -15.75 -12.97
CA TYR A 364 20.22 -17.13 -13.33
C TYR A 364 18.97 -17.22 -14.21
N LYS A 365 18.84 -18.35 -14.92
CA LYS A 365 17.72 -18.63 -15.83
C LYS A 365 16.83 -19.70 -15.22
N HIS A 366 15.53 -19.61 -15.46
CA HIS A 366 14.52 -20.60 -15.09
C HIS A 366 14.40 -21.70 -16.14
N SER A 367 15.50 -22.37 -16.46
CA SER A 367 15.46 -23.49 -17.41
C SER A 367 14.80 -24.70 -16.76
N PRO A 368 13.71 -25.26 -17.32
CA PRO A 368 13.08 -26.46 -16.78
C PRO A 368 14.00 -27.68 -16.95
N ALA A 369 13.96 -28.57 -15.97
CA ALA A 369 14.67 -29.85 -16.01
C ALA A 369 13.67 -31.01 -16.04
N GLN A 370 14.00 -32.10 -16.75
CA GLN A 370 13.05 -33.20 -16.99
C GLN A 370 12.62 -33.99 -15.73
N ASN A 371 13.29 -33.83 -14.59
CA ASN A 371 13.02 -34.60 -13.36
C ASN A 371 13.25 -33.75 -12.09
N GLU A 372 12.63 -32.57 -11.99
CA GLU A 372 12.71 -31.80 -10.76
C GLU A 372 11.58 -32.16 -9.76
N PRO A 373 11.88 -32.26 -8.45
CA PRO A 373 10.89 -32.64 -7.44
C PRO A 373 9.78 -31.59 -7.27
N VAL A 374 10.12 -30.32 -7.51
CA VAL A 374 9.21 -29.18 -7.59
C VAL A 374 9.71 -28.24 -8.68
N ALA A 375 8.79 -27.47 -9.27
CA ALA A 375 9.12 -26.50 -10.31
C ALA A 375 10.26 -25.55 -9.87
N CYS A 376 11.16 -25.22 -10.79
CA CYS A 376 12.31 -24.33 -10.58
C CYS A 376 13.36 -24.82 -9.56
N TYR A 377 13.26 -26.05 -9.03
CA TYR A 377 14.27 -26.57 -8.09
C TYR A 377 15.67 -26.60 -8.71
N SER A 378 15.79 -26.99 -9.97
CA SER A 378 17.09 -27.01 -10.67
C SER A 378 17.65 -25.60 -10.87
N ALA A 379 16.77 -24.62 -11.13
CA ALA A 379 17.16 -23.22 -11.25
C ALA A 379 17.67 -22.65 -9.92
N LEU A 380 17.04 -23.00 -8.80
CA LEU A 380 17.49 -22.65 -7.45
C LEU A 380 18.89 -23.20 -7.17
N LEU A 381 19.15 -24.48 -7.44
CA LEU A 381 20.47 -25.08 -7.23
C LEU A 381 21.56 -24.45 -8.11
N ASN A 382 21.24 -24.11 -9.36
CA ASN A 382 22.15 -23.39 -10.25
C ASN A 382 22.46 -21.97 -9.72
N ALA A 383 21.46 -21.28 -9.20
CA ALA A 383 21.65 -19.97 -8.60
C ALA A 383 22.54 -20.04 -7.34
N LEU A 384 22.33 -21.04 -6.47
CA LEU A 384 23.18 -21.28 -5.31
C LEU A 384 24.64 -21.57 -5.70
N SER A 385 24.86 -22.38 -6.73
CA SER A 385 26.23 -22.72 -7.16
C SER A 385 26.99 -21.50 -7.70
N LYS A 386 26.29 -20.52 -8.29
CA LYS A 386 26.89 -19.25 -8.73
C LYS A 386 27.43 -18.39 -7.60
N VAL A 387 26.94 -18.59 -6.37
CA VAL A 387 27.43 -17.92 -5.16
C VAL A 387 28.24 -18.87 -4.26
N GLY A 388 28.69 -20.01 -4.81
CA GLY A 388 29.59 -20.93 -4.12
C GLY A 388 28.91 -21.95 -3.20
N VAL A 389 27.59 -22.10 -3.26
CA VAL A 389 26.86 -23.09 -2.45
C VAL A 389 26.39 -24.27 -3.31
N THR A 390 26.83 -25.46 -2.96
CA THR A 390 26.49 -26.72 -3.64
C THR A 390 25.74 -27.66 -2.71
N PHE A 391 24.75 -28.37 -3.27
CA PHE A 391 23.91 -29.36 -2.59
C PHE A 391 24.15 -30.75 -3.14
#